data_AF-A0A4Y7JI16-F1
#
_entry.id   AF-A0A4Y7JI16-F1
#
_cell.length_a   1.000
_cell.length_b   1.000
_cell.length_c   1.000
_cell.angle_alpha   90.00
_cell.angle_beta   90.00
_cell.angle_gamma   90.00
#
_symmetry.space_group_name_H-M   'P 1'
#
loop_
_entity.id
_entity.type
_entity.pdbx_description
1 polymer ?
#
loop_
_entity_poly.entity_id
_entity_poly.type
_entity_poly.pdbx_seq_one_letter_code
_entity_poly.pdbx_strand_id
1 'polypeptide(L)'
;MRKPEAKGRYICSAHNATTQDLVDKLKTMYPMSHNPKKITKGEDKHKLCSEKLQKLGWTYIPLEKSLADSVKCYKEKGILL
;
A
#
# COMPACT_ATOMS: atom_id res chain seq x y z
N MET A 1 -6.15 19.60 10.32
CA MET A 1 -5.66 21.00 10.30
C MET A 1 -4.67 21.18 9.16
N ARG A 2 -4.69 22.32 8.46
CA ARG A 2 -3.67 22.66 7.45
C ARG A 2 -2.37 23.12 8.15
N LYS A 3 -1.22 22.85 7.54
CA LYS A 3 0.11 23.19 8.05
C LYS A 3 0.68 24.38 7.27
N PRO A 4 0.69 25.62 7.82
CA PRO A 4 1.16 26.81 7.11
C PRO A 4 2.64 26.73 6.70
N GLU A 5 3.43 25.89 7.37
CA GLU A 5 4.83 25.61 7.06
C GLU A 5 5.03 24.71 5.82
N ALA A 6 3.96 24.14 5.24
CA ALA A 6 4.05 23.27 4.07
C ALA A 6 4.41 24.07 2.79
N LYS A 7 5.51 23.71 2.12
CA LYS A 7 6.02 24.40 0.92
C LYS A 7 6.59 23.44 -0.13
N GLY A 8 6.27 23.71 -1.40
CA GLY A 8 6.73 22.92 -2.54
C GLY A 8 6.08 21.53 -2.62
N ARG A 9 6.77 20.57 -3.25
CA ARG A 9 6.26 19.20 -3.47
C ARG A 9 6.58 18.27 -2.29
N TYR A 10 5.72 17.27 -2.10
CA TYR A 10 5.83 16.22 -1.09
C TYR A 10 5.55 14.86 -1.73
N ILE A 11 6.39 13.87 -1.44
CA ILE A 11 6.11 12.48 -1.78
C ILE A 11 5.17 11.92 -0.70
N CYS A 12 4.10 11.26 -1.12
CA CYS A 12 3.11 10.63 -0.26
C CYS A 12 3.06 9.13 -0.56
N SER A 13 4.09 8.41 -0.15
CA SER A 13 4.17 6.95 -0.23
C SER A 13 4.50 6.37 1.14
N ALA A 14 3.61 5.56 1.70
CA ALA A 14 3.76 4.98 3.03
C ALA A 14 4.68 3.74 3.03
N HIS A 15 4.54 2.89 2.01
CA HIS A 15 5.18 1.58 1.94
C HIS A 15 5.89 1.43 0.59
N ASN A 16 7.12 0.92 0.61
CA ASN A 16 7.82 0.49 -0.59
C ASN A 16 7.59 -1.02 -0.74
N ALA A 17 6.57 -1.41 -1.52
CA ALA A 17 6.23 -2.81 -1.77
C ALA A 17 6.24 -3.09 -3.29
N THR A 18 6.88 -4.19 -3.67
CA THR A 18 6.77 -4.73 -5.03
C THR A 18 5.41 -5.40 -5.22
N THR A 19 5.03 -5.67 -6.46
CA THR A 19 3.82 -6.44 -6.75
C THR A 19 3.88 -7.83 -6.12
N GLN A 20 5.08 -8.44 -6.05
CA GLN A 20 5.28 -9.74 -5.42
C GLN A 20 5.05 -9.67 -3.89
N ASP A 21 5.61 -8.65 -3.22
CA ASP A 21 5.40 -8.45 -1.78
C ASP A 21 3.91 -8.30 -1.43
N LEU A 22 3.16 -7.54 -2.25
CA LEU A 22 1.72 -7.37 -2.08
C LEU A 22 0.97 -8.70 -2.21
N VAL A 23 1.32 -9.51 -3.20
CA VAL A 23 0.68 -10.81 -3.43
C VAL A 23 1.00 -11.80 -2.32
N ASP A 24 2.25 -11.88 -1.88
CA ASP A 24 2.64 -12.79 -0.80
C ASP A 24 1.99 -12.38 0.53
N LYS A 25 1.87 -11.07 0.77
CA LYS A 25 1.13 -10.55 1.93
C LYS A 25 -0.35 -10.88 1.87
N LEU A 26 -1.00 -10.68 0.72
CA LEU A 26 -2.41 -11.00 0.52
C LEU A 26 -2.68 -12.51 0.68
N LYS A 27 -1.80 -13.39 0.18
CA LYS A 27 -1.91 -14.84 0.38
C LYS A 27 -1.85 -15.24 1.86
N THR A 28 -1.00 -14.56 2.62
CA THR A 28 -0.87 -14.81 4.07
C THR A 28 -2.12 -14.37 4.82
N MET A 29 -2.69 -13.22 4.45
CA MET A 29 -3.89 -12.66 5.09
C MET A 29 -5.18 -13.37 4.65
N TYR A 30 -5.25 -13.81 3.39
CA TYR A 30 -6.41 -14.42 2.75
C TYR A 30 -5.93 -15.59 1.89
N PRO A 31 -5.79 -16.80 2.47
CA PRO A 31 -5.37 -17.98 1.73
C PRO A 31 -6.36 -18.26 0.59
N MET A 32 -5.93 -17.98 -0.64
CA MET A 32 -6.73 -18.23 -1.85
C MET A 32 -6.45 -19.64 -2.38
N SER A 33 -7.49 -20.32 -2.87
CA SER A 33 -7.37 -21.66 -3.48
C SER A 33 -6.62 -21.66 -4.81
N HIS A 34 -6.61 -20.53 -5.52
CA HIS A 34 -5.94 -20.40 -6.81
C HIS A 34 -4.66 -19.55 -6.70
N ASN A 35 -3.57 -20.05 -7.26
CA ASN A 35 -2.32 -19.31 -7.32
C ASN A 35 -2.39 -18.20 -8.36
N PRO A 36 -2.11 -16.92 -8.01
CA PRO A 36 -2.00 -15.87 -9.02
C PRO A 36 -0.95 -16.25 -10.06
N LYS A 37 -1.19 -15.85 -11.32
CA LYS A 37 -0.26 -16.06 -12.43
C LYS A 37 1.15 -15.60 -12.05
N LYS A 38 2.19 -16.27 -12.57
CA LYS A 38 3.59 -15.89 -12.34
C LYS A 38 3.75 -14.39 -12.59
N ILE A 39 4.14 -13.66 -11.55
CA ILE A 39 4.41 -12.23 -11.64
C ILE A 39 5.84 -12.10 -12.13
N THR A 40 6.02 -11.54 -13.32
CA THR A 40 7.36 -11.19 -13.81
C THR A 40 7.93 -10.13 -12.86
N LYS A 41 9.13 -10.35 -12.31
CA LYS A 41 9.80 -9.32 -11.51
C LYS A 41 9.99 -8.08 -12.40
N GLY A 42 9.34 -6.99 -12.03
CA GLY A 42 9.64 -5.68 -12.60
C GLY A 42 10.97 -5.16 -12.05
N GLU A 43 11.52 -4.15 -12.70
CA GLU A 43 12.73 -3.46 -12.25
C GLU A 43 12.56 -2.94 -10.81
N ASP A 44 13.64 -2.98 -10.03
CA ASP A 44 13.67 -2.50 -8.66
C ASP A 44 13.22 -1.03 -8.61
N LYS A 45 12.04 -0.82 -8.02
CA LYS A 45 11.48 0.52 -7.88
C LYS A 45 12.41 1.37 -7.04
N HIS A 46 12.70 2.59 -7.51
CA HIS A 46 13.43 3.56 -6.71
C HIS A 46 12.74 3.76 -5.36
N LYS A 47 13.52 3.68 -4.29
CA LYS A 47 13.01 3.85 -2.93
C LYS A 47 12.47 5.27 -2.77
N LEU A 48 11.15 5.39 -2.63
CA LEU A 48 10.50 6.68 -2.38
C LEU A 48 10.66 7.05 -0.90
N CYS A 49 10.90 8.34 -0.62
CA CYS A 49 11.05 8.87 0.73
C CYS A 49 9.98 9.92 1.03
N SER A 50 9.16 9.67 2.05
CA SER A 50 8.10 10.58 2.51
C SER A 50 8.51 11.37 3.76
N GLU A 51 9.79 11.39 4.12
CA GLU A 51 10.31 12.02 5.35
C GLU A 51 9.92 13.50 5.44
N LYS A 52 9.99 14.23 4.31
CA LYS A 52 9.56 15.64 4.25
C LYS A 52 8.09 15.82 4.67
N LEU A 53 7.23 14.87 4.29
CA LEU A 53 5.81 14.89 4.64
C LEU A 53 5.60 14.44 6.10
N GLN A 54 6.35 13.43 6.56
CA GLN A 54 6.31 12.97 7.96
C GLN A 54 6.75 14.07 8.95
N LYS A 55 7.74 14.89 8.60
CA LYS A 55 8.17 16.06 9.40
C LYS A 55 7.04 17.08 9.62
N LEU A 56 5.99 17.07 8.79
CA LEU A 56 4.79 17.88 8.99
C LEU A 56 3.74 17.23 9.91
N GLY A 57 4.06 16.07 10.49
CA GLY A 57 3.15 15.29 11.34
C GLY A 57 2.23 14.35 10.56
N TRP A 58 2.51 14.10 9.28
CA TRP A 58 1.79 13.06 8.53
C TRP A 58 2.16 11.68 9.04
N THR A 59 1.15 10.87 9.28
CA THR A 59 1.27 9.46 9.66
C THR A 59 0.47 8.61 8.68
N TYR A 60 0.79 7.32 8.62
CA TYR A 60 0.09 6.36 7.78
C TYR A 60 -0.22 5.09 8.55
N ILE A 61 -1.23 4.36 8.08
CA ILE A 61 -1.61 3.07 8.65
C ILE A 61 -0.72 1.94 8.10
N PRO A 62 -0.60 0.83 8.85
CA PRO A 62 0.09 -0.37 8.37
C PRO A 62 -0.48 -0.87 7.05
N LEU A 63 0.37 -1.47 6.22
CA LEU A 63 0.00 -1.96 4.89
C LEU A 63 -1.12 -3.00 4.98
N GLU A 64 -1.04 -3.88 5.98
CA GLU A 64 -2.00 -4.94 6.28
C GLU A 64 -3.40 -4.38 6.54
N LYS A 65 -3.48 -3.27 7.30
CA LYS A 65 -4.76 -2.63 7.58
C LYS A 65 -5.36 -2.04 6.30
N SER A 66 -4.56 -1.33 5.50
CA SER A 66 -5.00 -0.80 4.20
C SER A 66 -5.51 -1.91 3.26
N LEU A 67 -4.80 -3.04 3.20
CA LEU A 67 -5.19 -4.19 2.39
C LEU A 67 -6.49 -4.83 2.92
N ALA A 68 -6.61 -5.01 4.23
CA ALA A 68 -7.79 -5.60 4.86
C ALA A 68 -9.05 -4.75 4.64
N ASP A 69 -8.94 -3.43 4.84
CA ASP A 69 -10.05 -2.49 4.61
C ASP A 69 -10.49 -2.49 3.13
N SER A 70 -9.54 -2.61 2.21
CA SER A 70 -9.83 -2.72 0.76
C SER A 70 -10.55 -4.02 0.43
N VAL A 71 -10.08 -5.16 0.94
CA VAL A 71 -10.71 -6.48 0.73
C VAL A 71 -12.13 -6.49 1.30
N LYS A 72 -12.33 -5.95 2.51
CA LYS A 72 -13.66 -5.82 3.12
C LYS A 72 -14.60 -5.00 2.24
N CYS A 73 -14.16 -3.82 1.79
CA CYS A 73 -14.95 -2.95 0.90
C CYS A 73 -15.34 -3.66 -0.40
N TYR A 74 -14.43 -4.42 -1.00
CA TYR A 74 -14.72 -5.17 -2.24
C TYR A 74 -15.72 -6.31 -2.03
N LYS A 75 -15.69 -6.99 -0.88
CA LYS A 75 -16.69 -8.00 -0.50
C LYS A 75 -18.06 -7.39 -0.29
N GLU A 76 -18.12 -6.28 0.45
CA GLU A 76 -19.39 -5.56 0.73
C GLU A 76 -20.05 -5.03 -0.56
N LYS A 77 -19.24 -4.71 -1.58
CA LYS A 77 -19.73 -4.28 -2.90
C LYS A 77 -19.98 -5.43 -3.89
N GLY A 78 -19.75 -6.69 -3.49
CA GLY A 78 -19.90 -7.85 -4.38
C GLY A 78 -18.90 -7.90 -5.54
N ILE A 79 -17.80 -7.14 -5.46
CA ILE A 79 -16.72 -7.13 -6.47
C ILE A 79 -15.81 -8.35 -6.26
N LEU A 80 -15.60 -8.70 -4.99
CA LEU A 80 -14.82 -9.85 -4.57
C LEU A 80 -15.76 -10.86 -3.90
N LEU A 81 -15.79 -12.07 -4.44
CA LEU A 81 -16.59 -13.20 -3.92
C LEU A 81 -15.95 -13.82 -2.68
#